data_AF-A0A2Z6N8D8-F1
#
_entry.id   AF-A0A2Z6N8D8-F1
#
_cell.length_a   1.000
_cell.length_b   1.000
_cell.length_c   1.000
_cell.angle_alpha   90.00
_cell.angle_beta   90.00
_cell.angle_gamma   90.00
#
_symmetry.space_group_name_H-M   'P 1'
#
loop_
_entity.id
_entity.type
_entity.pdbx_description
1 polymer ?
#
loop_
_entity_poly.entity_id
_entity_poly.type
_entity_poly.pdbx_seq_one_letter_code
_entity_poly.pdbx_strand_id
1 'polypeptide(L)'
;MEDPPHNNDDYTFKQQKLRESEESQRYLREQNLSLLLQLNQKDQLLQRHKAEAEMNARALKKFDLENQRLASACQKLLDQGQNLEKEIALYEHDREALMEFGNEADERERQAQSRVAELEQNLLLVIDELKKYKQQNNLMVDSSSTCAVGENNLLDSLVASLTSKDDDSTYAFLEANAENESCKRLLSMWNRLEPSIRRVLSLVPKIKSLQKDKEHLRINLHKAEEEVKLLFDENSILDKENKRLSKKYKEKNHSSSVEKHSSSQSAKASYISNFKRNMYSNKRKSSPKTSSPVEQKERNHPNSGEKHNTSPSAKAS
;
A
#
# COMPACT_ATOMS: atom_id res chain seq x y z
N MET A 1 35.89 -81.76 120.82
CA MET A 1 35.39 -80.38 120.81
C MET A 1 35.89 -79.78 119.52
N GLU A 2 34.97 -79.72 118.56
CA GLU A 2 35.16 -79.17 117.23
C GLU A 2 35.33 -77.65 117.36
N ASP A 3 36.40 -77.11 116.78
CA ASP A 3 36.41 -75.71 116.36
C ASP A 3 36.18 -75.68 114.83
N PRO A 4 35.09 -75.04 114.36
CA PRO A 4 34.78 -74.95 112.94
C PRO A 4 35.73 -73.96 112.21
N PRO A 5 35.85 -74.06 110.88
CA PRO A 5 36.95 -73.48 110.12
C PRO A 5 36.83 -71.96 109.91
N HIS A 6 37.97 -71.32 109.60
CA HIS A 6 38.12 -69.97 109.07
C HIS A 6 36.93 -69.51 108.19
N ASN A 7 36.01 -68.73 108.76
CA ASN A 7 34.82 -68.21 108.05
C ASN A 7 34.85 -66.67 107.88
N ASN A 8 35.85 -65.99 108.46
CA ASN A 8 35.99 -64.52 108.41
C ASN A 8 36.60 -64.00 107.09
N ASP A 9 37.52 -64.75 106.47
CA ASP A 9 38.18 -64.33 105.22
C ASP A 9 37.26 -64.46 103.99
N ASP A 10 36.38 -65.47 103.97
CA ASP A 10 35.38 -65.64 102.90
C ASP A 10 34.26 -64.59 102.97
N TYR A 11 33.86 -64.20 104.19
CA TYR A 11 32.86 -63.16 104.41
C TYR A 11 33.35 -61.77 104.01
N THR A 12 34.58 -61.40 104.38
CA THR A 12 35.18 -60.10 104.00
C THR A 12 35.42 -60.01 102.51
N PHE A 13 35.88 -61.10 101.87
CA PHE A 13 36.04 -61.16 100.41
C PHE A 13 34.71 -60.99 99.66
N LYS A 14 33.63 -61.64 100.11
CA LYS A 14 32.29 -61.47 99.52
C LYS A 14 31.76 -60.04 99.68
N GLN A 15 32.00 -59.40 100.83
CA GLN A 15 31.64 -57.99 101.05
C GLN A 15 32.40 -57.04 100.13
N GLN A 16 33.70 -57.29 99.89
CA GLN A 16 34.49 -56.49 98.97
C GLN A 16 33.99 -56.62 97.52
N LYS A 17 33.74 -57.85 97.05
CA LYS A 17 33.17 -58.09 95.72
C LYS A 17 31.79 -57.46 95.53
N LEU A 18 30.96 -57.47 96.58
CA LEU A 18 29.66 -56.79 96.54
C LEU A 18 29.84 -55.29 96.36
N ARG A 19 30.75 -54.65 97.13
CA ARG A 19 31.04 -53.22 97.01
C ARG A 19 31.59 -52.85 95.63
N GLU A 20 32.55 -53.61 95.11
CA GLU A 20 33.11 -53.40 93.76
C GLU A 20 32.03 -53.54 92.68
N SER A 21 31.13 -54.52 92.82
CA SER A 21 29.98 -54.68 91.92
C SER A 21 28.99 -53.51 92.02
N GLU A 22 28.70 -53.03 93.23
CA GLU A 22 27.82 -51.87 93.45
C GLU A 22 28.41 -50.57 92.90
N GLU A 23 29.72 -50.36 93.05
CA GLU A 23 30.44 -49.21 92.50
C GLU A 23 30.48 -49.26 90.97
N SER A 24 30.76 -50.44 90.39
CA SER A 24 30.67 -50.66 88.94
C SER A 24 29.26 -50.38 88.41
N GLN A 25 28.23 -50.84 89.14
CA GLN A 25 26.84 -50.60 88.78
C GLN A 25 26.47 -49.11 88.87
N ARG A 26 26.93 -48.39 89.90
CA ARG A 26 26.73 -46.94 90.02
C ARG A 26 27.38 -46.20 88.85
N TYR A 27 28.65 -46.52 88.56
CA TYR A 27 29.38 -45.92 87.45
C TYR A 27 28.66 -46.15 86.11
N LEU A 28 28.20 -47.38 85.84
CA LEU A 28 27.45 -47.69 84.63
C LEU A 28 26.12 -46.93 84.57
N ARG A 29 25.42 -46.75 85.70
CA ARG A 29 24.18 -45.95 85.75
C ARG A 29 24.45 -44.48 85.45
N GLU A 30 25.50 -43.90 86.01
CA GLU A 30 25.90 -42.51 85.74
C GLU A 30 26.28 -42.30 84.28
N GLN A 31 27.05 -43.22 83.70
CA GLN A 31 27.37 -43.21 82.26
C GLN A 31 26.10 -43.27 81.40
N ASN A 32 25.18 -44.19 81.71
CA ASN A 32 23.92 -44.30 80.98
C ASN A 32 23.08 -43.02 81.08
N LEU A 33 23.03 -42.39 82.26
CA LEU A 33 22.32 -41.13 82.44
C LEU A 33 22.95 -40.00 81.62
N SER A 34 24.28 -39.93 81.59
CA SER A 34 25.02 -38.95 80.78
C SER A 34 24.75 -39.13 79.28
N LEU A 35 24.83 -40.37 78.79
CA LEU A 35 24.53 -40.70 77.40
C LEU A 35 23.08 -40.40 77.03
N LEU A 36 22.11 -40.70 77.90
CA LEU A 36 20.71 -40.38 77.69
C LEU A 36 20.50 -38.85 77.56
N LEU A 37 21.16 -38.06 78.41
CA LEU A 37 21.09 -36.61 78.35
C LEU A 37 21.71 -36.06 77.05
N GLN A 38 22.85 -36.59 76.64
CA GLN A 38 23.47 -36.23 75.35
C GLN A 38 22.59 -36.60 74.17
N LEU A 39 21.98 -37.79 74.17
CA LEU A 39 21.06 -38.23 73.11
C LEU A 39 19.86 -37.29 73.00
N ASN A 40 19.22 -36.96 74.12
CA ASN A 40 18.10 -36.00 74.16
C ASN A 40 18.50 -34.61 73.64
N GLN A 41 19.69 -34.12 73.98
CA GLN A 41 20.19 -32.85 73.46
C GLN A 41 20.39 -32.90 71.93
N LYS A 42 20.95 -34.00 71.41
CA LYS A 42 21.14 -34.21 69.96
C LYS A 42 19.80 -34.32 69.24
N ASP A 43 18.82 -35.00 69.81
CA ASP A 43 17.47 -35.10 69.25
C ASP A 43 16.80 -33.73 69.16
N GLN A 44 16.89 -32.89 70.20
CA GLN A 44 16.36 -31.53 70.15
C GLN A 44 17.04 -30.68 69.06
N LEU A 45 18.37 -30.79 68.92
CA LEU A 45 19.10 -30.09 67.86
C LEU A 45 18.63 -30.55 66.48
N LEU A 46 18.46 -31.85 66.30
CA LEU A 46 17.99 -32.45 65.05
C LEU A 46 16.57 -31.96 64.69
N GLN A 47 15.66 -31.86 65.67
CA GLN A 47 14.32 -31.32 65.45
C GLN A 47 14.35 -29.84 65.03
N ARG A 48 15.23 -29.02 65.63
CA ARG A 48 15.41 -27.62 65.21
C ARG A 48 15.92 -27.52 63.77
N HIS A 49 16.94 -28.30 63.41
CA HIS A 49 17.46 -28.32 62.05
C HIS A 49 16.43 -28.82 61.03
N LYS A 50 15.59 -29.81 61.37
CA LYS A 50 14.48 -30.24 60.51
C LYS A 50 13.48 -29.11 60.27
N ALA A 51 13.04 -28.43 61.33
CA ALA A 51 12.10 -27.31 61.20
C ALA A 51 12.68 -26.15 60.37
N GLU A 52 13.97 -25.84 60.56
CA GLU A 52 14.69 -24.83 59.77
C GLU A 52 14.79 -25.23 58.29
N ALA A 53 15.19 -26.47 58.00
CA ALA A 53 15.27 -26.99 56.65
C ALA A 53 13.91 -26.97 55.94
N GLU A 54 12.83 -27.34 56.64
CA GLU A 54 11.46 -27.29 56.11
C GLU A 54 10.98 -25.86 55.83
N MET A 55 11.33 -24.90 56.69
CA MET A 55 11.02 -23.49 56.45
C MET A 55 11.79 -22.97 55.23
N ASN A 56 13.08 -23.27 55.14
CA ASN A 56 13.94 -22.88 54.01
C ASN A 56 13.47 -23.49 52.69
N ALA A 57 13.10 -24.77 52.68
CA ALA A 57 12.54 -25.44 51.50
C ALA A 57 11.25 -24.77 51.02
N ARG A 58 10.36 -24.37 51.94
CA ARG A 58 9.14 -23.62 51.61
C ARG A 58 9.45 -22.21 51.07
N ALA A 59 10.45 -21.53 51.62
CA ALA A 59 10.88 -20.23 51.14
C ALA A 59 11.46 -20.31 49.72
N LEU A 60 12.34 -21.27 49.46
CA LEU A 60 12.90 -21.51 48.12
C LEU A 60 11.82 -21.81 47.09
N LYS A 61 10.85 -22.69 47.43
CA LYS A 61 9.73 -22.99 46.52
C LYS A 61 8.91 -21.75 46.17
N LYS A 62 8.69 -20.83 47.12
CA LYS A 62 7.99 -19.56 46.85
C LYS A 62 8.82 -18.65 45.93
N PHE A 63 10.13 -18.59 46.16
CA PHE A 63 11.04 -17.81 45.33
C PHE A 63 11.09 -18.32 43.89
N ASP A 64 11.15 -19.63 43.69
CA ASP A 64 11.13 -20.26 42.37
C ASP A 64 9.84 -19.95 41.60
N LEU A 65 8.69 -20.01 42.28
CA LEU A 65 7.40 -19.67 41.67
C LEU A 65 7.34 -18.20 41.24
N GLU A 66 7.82 -17.28 42.08
CA GLU A 66 7.83 -15.86 41.71
C GLU A 66 8.84 -15.58 40.59
N ASN A 67 10.00 -16.23 40.58
CA ASN A 67 10.96 -16.12 39.47
C ASN A 67 10.36 -16.62 38.15
N GLN A 68 9.63 -17.75 38.16
CA GLN A 68 8.92 -18.23 36.97
C GLN A 68 7.84 -17.25 36.51
N ARG A 69 7.11 -16.66 37.46
CA ARG A 69 6.09 -15.62 37.17
C ARG A 69 6.73 -14.39 36.54
N LEU A 70 7.85 -13.92 37.09
CA LEU A 70 8.62 -12.78 36.57
C LEU A 70 9.19 -13.08 35.19
N ALA A 71 9.79 -14.25 34.98
CA ALA A 71 10.29 -14.66 33.66
C ALA A 71 9.17 -14.66 32.60
N SER A 72 7.99 -15.17 32.96
CA SER A 72 6.82 -15.15 32.08
C SER A 72 6.32 -13.73 31.79
N ALA A 73 6.40 -12.82 32.76
CA ALA A 73 6.05 -11.41 32.56
C ALA A 73 7.07 -10.69 31.67
N CYS A 74 8.37 -10.94 31.86
CA CYS A 74 9.44 -10.42 31.01
C CYS A 74 9.26 -10.88 29.55
N GLN A 75 8.93 -12.16 29.34
CA GLN A 75 8.68 -12.67 27.99
C GLN A 75 7.51 -11.95 27.32
N LYS A 76 6.39 -11.77 28.04
CA LYS A 76 5.23 -11.03 27.51
C LYS A 76 5.57 -9.58 27.13
N LEU A 77 6.37 -8.90 27.96
CA LEU A 77 6.82 -7.54 27.68
C LEU A 77 7.75 -7.49 26.47
N LEU A 78 8.63 -8.48 26.30
CA LEU A 78 9.48 -8.60 25.11
C LEU A 78 8.64 -8.82 23.85
N ASP A 79 7.66 -9.71 23.89
CA ASP A 79 6.77 -9.97 22.75
C ASP A 79 5.97 -8.71 22.36
N GLN A 80 5.52 -7.94 23.36
CA GLN A 80 4.88 -6.64 23.14
C GLN A 80 5.85 -5.62 22.52
N GLY A 81 7.08 -5.53 23.03
CA GLY A 81 8.12 -4.67 22.47
C GLY A 81 8.39 -4.97 20.99
N GLN A 82 8.54 -6.24 20.64
CA GLN A 82 8.73 -6.67 19.25
C GLN A 82 7.54 -6.33 18.33
N ASN A 83 6.32 -6.34 18.86
CA ASN A 83 5.14 -5.95 18.09
C ASN A 83 5.12 -4.44 17.84
N LEU A 84 5.45 -3.64 18.86
CA LEU A 84 5.55 -2.19 18.73
C LEU A 84 6.68 -1.78 17.78
N GLU A 85 7.83 -2.46 17.81
CA GLU A 85 8.93 -2.23 16.85
C GLU A 85 8.49 -2.45 15.40
N LYS A 86 7.71 -3.51 15.14
CA LYS A 86 7.15 -3.76 13.80
C LYS A 86 6.16 -2.67 13.39
N GLU A 87 5.35 -2.18 14.33
CA GLU A 87 4.39 -1.11 14.07
C GLU A 87 5.11 0.22 13.77
N ILE A 88 6.17 0.56 14.52
CA ILE A 88 7.01 1.72 14.26
C ILE A 88 7.62 1.64 12.85
N ALA A 89 8.20 0.49 12.48
CA ALA A 89 8.77 0.29 11.16
C ALA A 89 7.74 0.45 10.04
N LEU A 90 6.49 0.03 10.26
CA LEU A 90 5.39 0.24 9.31
C LEU A 90 5.09 1.73 9.14
N TYR A 91 4.95 2.48 10.24
CA TYR A 91 4.68 3.91 10.19
C TYR A 91 5.83 4.72 9.58
N GLU A 92 7.08 4.31 9.81
CA GLU A 92 8.24 4.91 9.14
C GLU A 92 8.17 4.72 7.63
N HIS A 93 7.87 3.49 7.18
CA HIS A 93 7.70 3.19 5.76
C HIS A 93 6.55 4.00 5.12
N ASP A 94 5.40 4.07 5.78
CA ASP A 94 4.25 4.85 5.29
C ASP A 94 4.58 6.35 5.21
N ARG A 95 5.30 6.88 6.20
CA ARG A 95 5.76 8.28 6.20
C ARG A 95 6.70 8.56 5.03
N GLU A 96 7.64 7.65 4.76
CA GLU A 96 8.56 7.76 3.63
C GLU A 96 7.81 7.72 2.29
N ALA A 97 6.89 6.76 2.12
CA ALA A 97 6.07 6.66 0.92
C ALA A 97 5.22 7.92 0.67
N LEU A 98 4.66 8.52 1.72
CA LEU A 98 3.93 9.80 1.62
C LEU A 98 4.85 10.96 1.22
N MET A 99 6.08 10.99 1.73
CA MET A 99 7.07 12.00 1.36
C MET A 99 7.47 11.87 -0.11
N GLU A 100 7.74 10.65 -0.58
CA GLU A 100 8.03 10.36 -1.99
C GLU A 100 6.88 10.77 -2.92
N PHE A 101 5.64 10.44 -2.52
CA PHE A 101 4.45 10.85 -3.27
C PHE A 101 4.32 12.38 -3.36
N GLY A 102 4.60 13.09 -2.28
CA GLY A 102 4.64 14.56 -2.27
C GLY A 102 5.67 15.10 -3.26
N ASN A 103 6.90 14.59 -3.20
CA ASN A 103 7.98 14.99 -4.11
C ASN A 103 7.62 14.73 -5.59
N GLU A 104 7.00 13.58 -5.90
CA GLU A 104 6.57 13.26 -7.27
C GLU A 104 5.41 14.14 -7.74
N ALA A 105 4.49 14.51 -6.84
CA ALA A 105 3.42 15.44 -7.15
C ALA A 105 3.96 16.84 -7.46
N ASP A 106 4.87 17.35 -6.64
CA ASP A 106 5.52 18.65 -6.82
C ASP A 106 6.34 18.69 -8.13
N GLU A 107 7.04 17.60 -8.45
CA GLU A 107 7.77 17.46 -9.72
C GLU A 107 6.81 17.52 -10.92
N ARG A 108 5.71 16.77 -10.89
CA ARG A 108 4.70 16.79 -11.95
C ARG A 108 4.05 18.17 -12.10
N GLU A 109 3.79 18.85 -11.00
CA GLU A 109 3.28 20.23 -11.02
C GLU A 109 4.28 21.17 -11.69
N ARG A 110 5.55 21.10 -11.32
CA ARG A 110 6.61 21.94 -11.92
C ARG A 110 6.74 21.69 -13.43
N GLN A 111 6.69 20.44 -13.86
CA GLN A 111 6.70 20.06 -15.29
C GLN A 111 5.48 20.61 -16.03
N ALA A 112 4.29 20.54 -15.42
CA ALA A 112 3.08 21.10 -16.02
C ALA A 112 3.14 22.63 -16.13
N GLN A 113 3.63 23.31 -15.10
CA GLN A 113 3.83 24.76 -15.11
C GLN A 113 4.84 25.18 -16.19
N SER A 114 5.96 24.46 -16.35
CA SER A 114 6.93 24.72 -17.42
C SER A 114 6.28 24.63 -18.81
N ARG A 115 5.50 23.56 -19.07
CA ARG A 115 4.80 23.38 -20.35
C ARG A 115 3.79 24.48 -20.61
N VAL A 116 3.05 24.92 -19.59
CA VAL A 116 2.10 26.04 -19.73
C VAL A 116 2.84 27.32 -20.08
N ALA A 117 3.94 27.64 -19.38
CA ALA A 117 4.74 28.83 -19.67
C ALA A 117 5.31 28.81 -21.11
N GLU A 118 5.81 27.66 -21.58
CA GLU A 118 6.27 27.48 -22.96
C GLU A 118 5.14 27.69 -23.98
N LEU A 119 3.95 27.14 -23.72
CA LEU A 119 2.79 27.32 -24.60
C LEU A 119 2.27 28.77 -24.61
N GLU A 120 2.26 29.44 -23.46
CA GLU A 120 1.92 30.86 -23.34
C GLU A 120 2.88 31.74 -24.15
N GLN A 121 4.18 31.45 -24.08
CA GLN A 121 5.19 32.14 -24.89
C GLN A 121 4.96 31.91 -26.39
N ASN A 122 4.72 30.67 -26.82
CA ASN A 122 4.44 30.34 -28.22
C ASN A 122 3.15 30.99 -28.72
N LEU A 123 2.10 31.04 -27.90
CA LEU A 123 0.85 31.71 -28.23
C LEU A 123 1.08 33.21 -28.45
N LEU A 124 1.89 33.85 -27.60
CA LEU A 124 2.24 35.27 -27.75
C LEU A 124 2.91 35.53 -29.11
N LEU A 125 3.86 34.67 -29.50
CA LEU A 125 4.55 34.76 -30.78
C LEU A 125 3.58 34.64 -31.97
N VAL A 126 2.69 33.64 -31.96
CA VAL A 126 1.69 33.43 -33.02
C VAL A 126 0.70 34.58 -33.09
N ILE A 127 0.27 35.12 -31.94
CA ILE A 127 -0.62 36.30 -31.90
C ILE A 127 0.07 37.49 -32.57
N ASP A 128 1.34 37.73 -32.28
CA ASP A 128 2.08 38.85 -32.88
C ASP A 128 2.32 38.65 -34.39
N GLU A 129 2.56 37.42 -34.85
CA GLU A 129 2.60 37.08 -36.28
C GLU A 129 1.24 37.33 -36.97
N LEU A 130 0.14 36.88 -36.37
CA LEU A 130 -1.21 37.13 -36.90
C LEU A 130 -1.53 38.61 -37.00
N LYS A 131 -1.13 39.42 -36.01
CA LYS A 131 -1.28 40.89 -36.08
C LYS A 131 -0.52 41.46 -37.28
N LYS A 132 0.71 41.01 -37.54
CA LYS A 132 1.50 41.43 -38.71
C LYS A 132 0.79 41.09 -40.02
N TYR A 133 0.33 39.84 -40.18
CA TYR A 133 -0.42 39.43 -41.37
C TYR A 133 -1.73 40.21 -41.56
N LYS A 134 -2.47 40.47 -40.48
CA LYS A 134 -3.69 41.27 -40.53
C LYS A 134 -3.41 42.70 -41.00
N GLN A 135 -2.35 43.34 -40.50
CA GLN A 135 -1.95 44.68 -40.94
C GLN A 135 -1.59 44.68 -42.43
N GLN A 136 -0.84 43.68 -42.89
CA GLN A 136 -0.45 43.53 -44.29
C GLN A 136 -1.67 43.31 -45.22
N ASN A 137 -2.64 42.50 -44.81
CA ASN A 137 -3.88 42.31 -45.57
C ASN A 137 -4.75 43.57 -45.62
N ASN A 138 -4.89 44.30 -44.51
CA ASN A 138 -5.68 45.54 -44.49
C ASN A 138 -5.08 46.61 -45.44
N LEU A 139 -3.75 46.73 -45.50
CA LEU A 139 -3.06 47.60 -46.47
C LEU A 139 -3.34 47.21 -47.93
N MET A 140 -3.65 45.94 -48.20
CA MET A 140 -3.88 45.41 -49.55
C MET A 140 -5.35 45.56 -49.99
N VAL A 141 -6.31 45.54 -49.06
CA VAL A 141 -7.76 45.66 -49.34
C VAL A 141 -8.19 47.10 -49.64
N ASP A 142 -7.55 48.10 -49.03
CA ASP A 142 -7.86 49.52 -49.31
C ASP A 142 -7.48 49.96 -50.74
N SER A 143 -6.78 49.11 -51.50
CA SER A 143 -6.37 49.37 -52.90
C SER A 143 -7.31 48.80 -53.97
N SER A 144 -8.43 48.16 -53.60
CA SER A 144 -9.32 47.52 -54.58
C SER A 144 -10.80 47.69 -54.23
N SER A 145 -11.42 48.81 -54.63
CA SER A 145 -12.86 49.05 -54.51
C SER A 145 -13.61 49.12 -55.86
N THR A 146 -13.06 48.51 -56.91
CA THR A 146 -13.66 48.49 -58.25
C THR A 146 -13.81 47.08 -58.80
N CYS A 147 -14.67 46.24 -58.20
CA CYS A 147 -14.85 44.91 -58.78
C CYS A 147 -16.24 44.32 -58.51
N ALA A 148 -17.27 44.81 -59.20
CA ALA A 148 -18.51 44.04 -59.37
C ALA A 148 -18.61 43.42 -60.78
N VAL A 149 -17.91 44.01 -61.77
CA VAL A 149 -17.93 43.54 -63.17
C VAL A 149 -16.87 42.46 -63.44
N GLY A 150 -15.77 42.45 -62.68
CA GLY A 150 -14.75 41.40 -62.75
C GLY A 150 -15.17 40.09 -62.06
N GLU A 151 -16.10 40.16 -61.11
CA GLU A 151 -16.57 39.00 -60.33
C GLU A 151 -17.24 37.95 -61.20
N ASN A 152 -18.12 38.35 -62.14
CA ASN A 152 -18.81 37.39 -63.01
C ASN A 152 -17.85 36.64 -63.95
N ASN A 153 -16.83 37.32 -64.48
CA ASN A 153 -15.82 36.69 -65.34
C ASN A 153 -14.87 35.78 -64.54
N LEU A 154 -14.56 36.15 -63.28
CA LEU A 154 -13.80 35.31 -62.36
C LEU A 154 -14.61 34.09 -61.92
N LEU A 155 -15.92 34.26 -61.67
CA LEU A 155 -16.83 33.18 -61.31
C LEU A 155 -16.94 32.16 -62.44
N ASP A 156 -17.07 32.63 -63.69
CA ASP A 156 -17.07 31.78 -64.88
C ASP A 156 -15.74 31.03 -65.07
N SER A 157 -14.61 31.68 -64.79
CA SER A 157 -13.28 31.06 -64.84
C SER A 157 -13.07 30.03 -63.72
N LEU A 158 -13.54 30.31 -62.51
CA LEU A 158 -13.47 29.42 -61.35
C LEU A 158 -14.35 28.18 -61.56
N VAL A 159 -15.60 28.38 -62.01
CA VAL A 159 -16.53 27.28 -62.33
C VAL A 159 -15.94 26.42 -63.45
N ALA A 160 -15.28 27.02 -64.45
CA ALA A 160 -14.58 26.27 -65.51
C ALA A 160 -13.39 25.45 -65.01
N SER A 161 -12.68 25.90 -63.98
CA SER A 161 -11.56 25.17 -63.36
C SER A 161 -12.02 24.00 -62.49
N LEU A 162 -13.14 24.16 -61.79
CA LEU A 162 -13.67 23.17 -60.85
C LEU A 162 -14.54 22.08 -61.51
N THR A 163 -15.02 22.30 -62.73
CA THR A 163 -15.93 21.38 -63.43
C THR A 163 -15.22 20.72 -64.63
N SER A 164 -15.34 19.39 -64.78
CA SER A 164 -14.86 18.70 -65.98
C SER A 164 -15.82 18.96 -67.15
N LYS A 165 -15.31 18.88 -68.38
CA LYS A 165 -16.05 19.18 -69.63
C LYS A 165 -17.17 18.19 -69.98
N ASP A 166 -17.60 17.35 -69.06
CA ASP A 166 -18.50 16.22 -69.34
C ASP A 166 -19.98 16.63 -69.27
N ASP A 167 -20.37 17.57 -70.13
CA ASP A 167 -21.76 18.03 -70.27
C ASP A 167 -22.71 16.89 -70.67
N ASP A 168 -22.20 15.88 -71.38
CA ASP A 168 -22.93 14.69 -71.84
C ASP A 168 -23.53 13.86 -70.70
N SER A 169 -22.82 13.77 -69.56
CA SER A 169 -23.29 13.05 -68.37
C SER A 169 -24.51 13.72 -67.71
N THR A 170 -24.61 15.04 -67.85
CA THR A 170 -25.71 15.86 -67.34
C THR A 170 -26.95 15.72 -68.18
N TYR A 171 -26.77 15.74 -69.49
CA TYR A 171 -27.86 15.60 -70.44
C TYR A 171 -28.53 14.24 -70.28
N ALA A 172 -27.73 13.17 -70.22
CA ALA A 172 -28.21 11.81 -69.96
C ALA A 172 -28.92 11.67 -68.61
N PHE A 173 -28.44 12.38 -67.57
CA PHE A 173 -29.10 12.39 -66.26
C PHE A 173 -30.45 13.10 -66.30
N LEU A 174 -30.56 14.26 -66.96
CA LEU A 174 -31.82 14.99 -67.09
C LEU A 174 -32.84 14.22 -67.94
N GLU A 175 -32.37 13.55 -69.00
CA GLU A 175 -33.18 12.67 -69.84
C GLU A 175 -33.69 11.45 -69.06
N ALA A 176 -32.83 10.79 -68.29
CA ALA A 176 -33.22 9.69 -67.40
C ALA A 176 -34.18 10.10 -66.27
N ASN A 177 -34.26 11.39 -65.96
CA ASN A 177 -35.17 11.96 -64.94
C ASN A 177 -36.26 12.85 -65.56
N ALA A 178 -36.57 12.70 -66.86
CA ALA A 178 -37.53 13.54 -67.57
C ALA A 178 -38.99 13.40 -67.07
N GLU A 179 -39.28 12.39 -66.24
CA GLU A 179 -40.55 12.27 -65.50
C GLU A 179 -40.75 13.42 -64.51
N ASN A 180 -39.68 14.06 -64.05
CA ASN A 180 -39.76 15.27 -63.24
C ASN A 180 -39.95 16.50 -64.14
N GLU A 181 -41.07 17.21 -63.98
CA GLU A 181 -41.41 18.42 -64.74
C GLU A 181 -40.30 19.49 -64.72
N SER A 182 -39.51 19.56 -63.64
CA SER A 182 -38.35 20.47 -63.55
C SER A 182 -37.20 20.04 -64.48
N CYS A 183 -36.88 18.74 -64.52
CA CYS A 183 -35.83 18.21 -65.39
C CYS A 183 -36.23 18.32 -66.86
N LYS A 184 -37.50 18.07 -67.18
CA LYS A 184 -38.10 18.23 -68.52
C LYS A 184 -38.06 19.67 -69.01
N ARG A 185 -38.38 20.65 -68.15
CA ARG A 185 -38.28 22.08 -68.47
C ARG A 185 -36.82 22.53 -68.63
N LEU A 186 -35.91 21.99 -67.82
CA LEU A 186 -34.48 22.27 -67.94
C LEU A 186 -33.91 21.72 -69.25
N LEU A 187 -34.35 20.52 -69.66
CA LEU A 187 -33.94 19.87 -70.90
C LEU A 187 -34.43 20.64 -72.14
N SER A 188 -35.67 21.15 -72.13
CA SER A 188 -36.21 21.95 -73.25
C SER A 188 -35.51 23.31 -73.41
N MET A 189 -34.94 23.84 -72.33
CA MET A 189 -34.17 25.08 -72.33
C MET A 189 -32.65 24.85 -72.43
N TRP A 190 -32.17 23.60 -72.49
CA TRP A 190 -30.75 23.26 -72.39
C TRP A 190 -29.86 24.09 -73.33
N ASN A 191 -30.23 24.19 -74.61
CA ASN A 191 -29.49 24.95 -75.62
C ASN A 191 -29.53 26.48 -75.44
N ARG A 192 -30.40 26.98 -74.56
CA ARG A 192 -30.55 28.41 -74.22
C ARG A 192 -29.90 28.77 -72.88
N LEU A 193 -29.44 27.79 -72.10
CA LEU A 193 -28.77 28.03 -70.83
C LEU A 193 -27.36 28.57 -71.05
N GLU A 194 -26.94 29.47 -70.18
CA GLU A 194 -25.58 30.01 -70.13
C GLU A 194 -24.57 28.88 -69.84
N PRO A 195 -23.35 28.93 -70.42
CA PRO A 195 -22.35 27.88 -70.22
C PRO A 195 -21.95 27.63 -68.76
N SER A 196 -21.99 28.66 -67.90
CA SER A 196 -21.75 28.54 -66.46
C SER A 196 -22.86 27.76 -65.76
N ILE A 197 -24.12 27.99 -66.14
CA ILE A 197 -25.28 27.24 -65.64
C ILE A 197 -25.20 25.77 -66.05
N ARG A 198 -24.83 25.47 -67.30
CA ARG A 198 -24.66 24.07 -67.76
C ARG A 198 -23.55 23.35 -66.99
N ARG A 199 -22.45 24.04 -66.70
CA ARG A 199 -21.34 23.53 -65.87
C ARG A 199 -21.72 23.29 -64.41
N VAL A 200 -22.54 24.17 -63.81
CA VAL A 200 -23.09 23.93 -62.48
C VAL A 200 -24.04 22.73 -62.51
N LEU A 201 -24.83 22.58 -63.57
CA LEU A 201 -25.73 21.44 -63.74
C LEU A 201 -24.96 20.13 -63.93
N SER A 202 -23.77 20.14 -64.53
CA SER A 202 -22.93 18.93 -64.67
C SER A 202 -22.39 18.36 -63.37
N LEU A 203 -22.49 19.11 -62.28
CA LEU A 203 -22.24 18.60 -60.94
C LEU A 203 -23.40 17.78 -60.39
N VAL A 204 -24.63 17.94 -60.89
CA VAL A 204 -25.83 17.27 -60.35
C VAL A 204 -25.75 15.74 -60.43
N PRO A 205 -25.38 15.11 -61.57
CA PRO A 205 -25.20 13.67 -61.64
C PRO A 205 -24.12 13.17 -60.68
N LYS A 206 -23.01 13.91 -60.57
CA LYS A 206 -21.89 13.59 -59.68
C LYS A 206 -22.28 13.68 -58.21
N ILE A 207 -23.02 14.71 -57.82
CA ILE A 207 -23.59 14.87 -56.47
C ILE A 207 -24.54 13.72 -56.16
N LYS A 208 -25.38 13.31 -57.12
CA LYS A 208 -26.29 12.16 -56.93
C LYS A 208 -25.55 10.83 -56.80
N SER A 209 -24.47 10.62 -57.56
CA SER A 209 -23.61 9.45 -57.40
C SER A 209 -22.94 9.44 -56.02
N LEU A 210 -22.30 10.54 -55.63
CA LEU A 210 -21.65 10.67 -54.32
C LEU A 210 -22.64 10.54 -53.16
N GLN A 211 -23.89 10.96 -53.34
CA GLN A 211 -24.93 10.75 -52.35
C GLN A 211 -25.24 9.26 -52.15
N LYS A 212 -25.30 8.47 -53.24
CA LYS A 212 -25.44 7.01 -53.15
C LYS A 212 -24.22 6.38 -52.50
N ASP A 213 -23.02 6.76 -52.90
CA ASP A 213 -21.78 6.25 -52.32
C ASP A 213 -21.68 6.55 -50.82
N LYS A 214 -22.06 7.77 -50.40
CA LYS A 214 -22.15 8.16 -48.99
C LYS A 214 -23.12 7.26 -48.21
N GLU A 215 -24.26 6.91 -48.79
CA GLU A 215 -25.22 6.01 -48.15
C GLU A 215 -24.64 4.60 -48.01
N HIS A 216 -24.02 4.07 -49.08
CA HIS A 216 -23.35 2.78 -49.05
C HIS A 216 -22.22 2.73 -48.01
N LEU A 217 -21.39 3.77 -47.94
CA LEU A 217 -20.34 3.88 -46.93
C LEU A 217 -20.91 3.97 -45.52
N ARG A 218 -22.03 4.67 -45.30
CA ARG A 218 -22.69 4.72 -43.99
C ARG A 218 -23.19 3.34 -43.56
N ILE A 219 -23.83 2.61 -44.47
CA ILE A 219 -24.28 1.23 -44.20
C ILE A 219 -23.10 0.32 -43.89
N ASN A 220 -22.02 0.40 -44.66
CA ASN A 220 -20.83 -0.41 -44.45
C ASN A 220 -20.14 -0.09 -43.12
N LEU A 221 -20.06 1.19 -42.75
CA LEU A 221 -19.53 1.60 -41.46
C LEU A 221 -20.35 1.02 -40.31
N HIS A 222 -21.68 1.12 -40.39
CA HIS A 222 -22.55 0.56 -39.36
C HIS A 222 -22.37 -0.96 -39.20
N LYS A 223 -22.27 -1.69 -40.31
CA LYS A 223 -21.98 -3.14 -40.29
C LYS A 223 -20.62 -3.44 -39.66
N ALA A 224 -19.58 -2.68 -40.01
CA ALA A 224 -18.25 -2.86 -39.43
C ALA A 224 -18.24 -2.59 -37.91
N GLU A 225 -19.00 -1.60 -37.44
CA GLU A 225 -19.17 -1.33 -36.00
C GLU A 225 -19.88 -2.49 -35.28
N GLU A 226 -20.91 -3.09 -35.89
CA GLU A 226 -21.60 -4.27 -35.36
C GLU A 226 -20.67 -5.49 -35.31
N GLU A 227 -19.88 -5.75 -36.35
CA GLU A 227 -18.90 -6.83 -36.38
C GLU A 227 -17.83 -6.66 -35.29
N VAL A 228 -17.31 -5.43 -35.12
CA VAL A 228 -16.35 -5.13 -34.04
C VAL A 228 -16.97 -5.39 -32.67
N LYS A 229 -18.24 -5.03 -32.47
CA LYS A 229 -18.95 -5.29 -31.22
C LYS A 229 -19.12 -6.79 -30.95
N LEU A 230 -19.51 -7.56 -31.95
CA LEU A 230 -19.61 -9.03 -31.84
C LEU A 230 -18.26 -9.67 -31.52
N LEU A 231 -17.20 -9.26 -32.22
CA LEU A 231 -15.83 -9.74 -31.97
C LEU A 231 -15.32 -9.34 -30.58
N PHE A 232 -15.70 -8.17 -30.08
CA PHE A 232 -15.37 -7.74 -28.72
C PHE A 232 -16.07 -8.64 -27.67
N ASP A 233 -17.36 -8.94 -27.87
CA ASP A 233 -18.11 -9.83 -26.99
C ASP A 233 -17.54 -11.25 -27.02
N GLU A 234 -17.20 -11.78 -28.19
CA GLU A 234 -16.54 -13.07 -28.35
C GLU A 234 -15.17 -13.10 -27.67
N ASN A 235 -14.32 -12.10 -27.89
CA ASN A 235 -13.03 -11.97 -27.22
C ASN A 235 -13.16 -11.87 -25.70
N SER A 236 -14.21 -11.19 -25.20
CA SER A 236 -14.51 -11.11 -23.77
C SER A 236 -14.85 -12.47 -23.17
N ILE A 237 -15.61 -13.30 -23.89
CA ILE A 237 -15.91 -14.68 -23.49
C ILE A 237 -14.64 -15.54 -23.51
N LEU A 238 -13.85 -15.45 -24.58
CA LEU A 238 -12.58 -16.18 -24.71
C LEU A 238 -11.58 -15.79 -23.63
N ASP A 239 -11.45 -14.51 -23.28
CA ASP A 239 -10.57 -14.05 -22.19
C ASP A 239 -11.02 -14.58 -20.82
N LYS A 240 -12.33 -14.62 -20.55
CA LYS A 240 -12.87 -15.25 -19.33
C LYS A 240 -12.52 -16.73 -19.26
N GLU A 241 -12.67 -17.44 -20.38
CA GLU A 241 -12.36 -18.87 -20.45
C GLU A 241 -10.85 -19.14 -20.33
N ASN A 242 -10.02 -18.33 -20.98
CA ASN A 242 -8.56 -18.44 -20.91
C ASN A 242 -8.05 -18.17 -19.49
N LYS A 243 -8.63 -17.19 -18.77
CA LYS A 243 -8.39 -16.98 -17.34
C LYS A 243 -8.81 -18.18 -16.49
N ARG A 244 -9.94 -18.81 -16.80
CA ARG A 244 -10.43 -20.02 -16.12
C ARG A 244 -9.48 -21.20 -16.33
N LEU A 245 -9.03 -21.42 -17.57
CA LEU A 245 -8.07 -22.47 -17.91
C LEU A 245 -6.70 -22.22 -17.27
N SER A 246 -6.22 -20.97 -17.28
CA SER A 246 -4.97 -20.59 -16.62
C SER A 246 -4.98 -20.87 -15.12
N LYS A 247 -6.12 -20.66 -14.43
CA LYS A 247 -6.28 -21.04 -13.02
C LYS A 247 -6.18 -22.54 -12.83
N LYS A 248 -6.91 -23.33 -13.63
CA LYS A 248 -6.84 -24.80 -13.59
C LYS A 248 -5.43 -25.34 -13.84
N TYR A 249 -4.69 -24.74 -14.78
CA TYR A 249 -3.31 -25.14 -15.07
C TYR A 249 -2.39 -24.88 -13.88
N LYS A 250 -2.52 -23.72 -13.22
CA LYS A 250 -1.79 -23.42 -11.97
C LYS A 250 -2.17 -24.38 -10.85
N GLU A 251 -3.46 -24.67 -10.66
CA GLU A 251 -3.96 -25.63 -9.66
C GLU A 251 -3.43 -27.06 -9.91
N LYS A 252 -3.35 -27.48 -11.18
CA LYS A 252 -2.79 -28.79 -11.57
C LYS A 252 -1.29 -28.89 -11.35
N ASN A 253 -0.55 -27.79 -11.53
CA ASN A 253 0.90 -27.74 -11.25
C ASN A 253 1.24 -27.63 -9.76
N HIS A 254 0.25 -27.30 -8.90
CA HIS A 254 0.41 -27.29 -7.44
C HIS A 254 -0.07 -28.58 -6.76
N SER A 255 -0.71 -29.50 -7.48
CA SER A 255 -1.24 -30.75 -6.91
C SER A 255 -0.35 -31.98 -7.15
N SER A 256 0.84 -31.83 -7.73
CA SER A 256 1.80 -32.94 -7.96
C SER A 256 2.98 -33.00 -6.98
N SER A 257 2.87 -32.46 -5.76
CA SER A 257 3.91 -32.62 -4.74
C SER A 257 3.34 -33.09 -3.40
N VAL A 258 2.88 -34.34 -3.37
CA VAL A 258 2.88 -35.14 -2.14
C VAL A 258 4.21 -35.89 -2.12
N GLU A 259 5.23 -35.29 -1.50
CA GLU A 259 6.17 -35.96 -0.58
C GLU A 259 7.37 -35.06 -0.21
N LYS A 260 7.42 -34.76 1.10
CA LYS A 260 8.62 -34.73 1.96
C LYS A 260 9.66 -33.59 1.84
N HIS A 261 9.70 -32.86 2.95
CA HIS A 261 10.82 -32.15 3.61
C HIS A 261 11.06 -30.64 3.36
N SER A 262 11.02 -29.94 4.50
CA SER A 262 11.74 -28.72 4.89
C SER A 262 11.41 -27.37 4.24
N SER A 263 10.74 -26.54 5.04
CA SER A 263 11.05 -25.12 5.31
C SER A 263 11.74 -24.28 4.21
N SER A 264 10.98 -23.40 3.55
CA SER A 264 11.39 -22.02 3.28
C SER A 264 10.20 -21.22 2.73
N GLN A 265 9.68 -20.29 3.53
CA GLN A 265 8.69 -19.30 3.11
C GLN A 265 9.37 -18.26 2.22
N SER A 266 8.90 -18.11 0.97
CA SER A 266 9.32 -17.04 0.06
C SER A 266 8.17 -16.06 -0.16
N ALA A 267 8.33 -14.88 0.41
CA ALA A 267 7.46 -13.73 0.20
C ALA A 267 7.59 -13.23 -1.26
N LYS A 268 6.63 -13.56 -2.12
CA LYS A 268 6.52 -12.95 -3.47
C LYS A 268 5.10 -12.73 -3.99
N ALA A 269 4.06 -13.01 -3.19
CA ALA A 269 2.67 -12.95 -3.66
C ALA A 269 1.93 -11.62 -3.38
N SER A 270 2.52 -10.69 -2.61
CA SER A 270 1.81 -9.47 -2.15
C SER A 270 1.85 -8.27 -3.11
N TYR A 271 2.72 -8.27 -4.13
CA TYR A 271 2.88 -7.10 -5.01
C TYR A 271 1.87 -7.03 -6.17
N ILE A 272 1.14 -8.11 -6.47
CA ILE A 272 0.28 -8.17 -7.67
C ILE A 272 -1.19 -7.85 -7.34
N SER A 273 -1.62 -7.90 -6.08
CA SER A 273 -3.02 -7.63 -5.70
C SER A 273 -3.35 -6.14 -5.54
N ASN A 274 -2.36 -5.28 -5.29
CA ASN A 274 -2.61 -3.85 -5.04
C ASN A 274 -2.71 -3.00 -6.31
N PHE A 275 -2.11 -3.44 -7.43
CA PHE A 275 -2.17 -2.69 -8.70
C PHE A 275 -3.57 -2.67 -9.33
N LYS A 276 -4.44 -3.63 -9.01
CA LYS A 276 -5.77 -3.77 -9.63
C LYS A 276 -6.91 -3.08 -8.89
N ARG A 277 -6.69 -2.63 -7.64
CA ARG A 277 -7.76 -2.02 -6.83
C ARG A 277 -7.84 -0.49 -6.98
N ASN A 278 -6.77 0.16 -7.46
CA ASN A 278 -6.70 1.63 -7.48
C ASN A 278 -7.24 2.30 -8.76
N MET A 279 -7.72 1.53 -9.75
CA MET A 279 -8.12 2.09 -11.06
C MET A 279 -9.62 2.46 -11.19
N TYR A 280 -10.48 2.16 -10.21
CA TYR A 280 -11.93 2.31 -10.37
C TYR A 280 -12.66 3.22 -9.34
N SER A 281 -11.95 3.88 -8.42
CA SER A 281 -12.60 4.73 -7.40
C SER A 281 -12.11 6.18 -7.47
N ASN A 282 -12.48 6.90 -8.54
CA ASN A 282 -12.34 8.34 -8.61
C ASN A 282 -13.74 8.99 -8.80
N LYS A 283 -14.43 9.25 -7.68
CA LYS A 283 -15.56 10.19 -7.61
C LYS A 283 -15.43 11.06 -6.36
N ARG A 284 -15.29 12.36 -6.63
CA ARG A 284 -15.19 13.53 -5.74
C ARG A 284 -16.17 13.49 -4.56
N LYS A 285 -15.72 13.93 -3.38
CA LYS A 285 -16.48 14.56 -2.26
C LYS A 285 -15.48 15.04 -1.20
N SER A 286 -15.13 16.33 -1.18
CA SER A 286 -15.65 17.39 -0.29
C SER A 286 -15.32 17.21 1.19
N SER A 287 -14.41 18.06 1.69
CA SER A 287 -14.01 18.23 3.10
C SER A 287 -15.15 18.73 4.00
N PRO A 288 -14.99 18.61 5.33
CA PRO A 288 -15.36 19.70 6.22
C PRO A 288 -14.24 20.16 7.17
N LYS A 289 -14.20 21.49 7.37
CA LYS A 289 -13.49 22.25 8.40
C LYS A 289 -14.11 22.04 9.79
N THR A 290 -13.28 22.03 10.85
CA THR A 290 -13.55 22.53 12.23
C THR A 290 -12.18 22.65 12.96
N SER A 291 -11.56 23.82 13.12
CA SER A 291 -11.69 24.83 14.21
C SER A 291 -11.15 24.41 15.61
N SER A 292 -10.01 25.03 15.98
CA SER A 292 -9.33 25.34 17.28
C SER A 292 -10.17 25.41 18.59
N PRO A 293 -9.62 25.45 19.84
CA PRO A 293 -8.45 26.26 20.33
C PRO A 293 -7.50 25.60 21.39
N VAL A 294 -6.20 25.92 21.44
CA VAL A 294 -5.50 27.02 22.18
C VAL A 294 -5.91 27.17 23.65
N GLU A 295 -5.03 26.71 24.56
CA GLU A 295 -4.88 27.27 25.92
C GLU A 295 -3.47 27.84 26.08
N GLN A 296 -3.40 29.13 26.44
CA GLN A 296 -2.23 29.88 26.86
C GLN A 296 -2.15 29.90 28.39
N LYS A 297 -0.96 29.69 28.95
CA LYS A 297 -0.37 30.32 30.18
C LYS A 297 0.70 29.37 30.76
N GLU A 298 1.86 29.77 31.25
CA GLU A 298 2.44 31.09 31.45
C GLU A 298 3.96 30.94 31.66
N ARG A 299 4.66 32.03 31.35
CA ARG A 299 6.06 32.43 31.55
C ARG A 299 6.82 31.73 32.67
N ASN A 300 8.12 31.48 32.46
CA ASN A 300 9.20 32.24 33.11
C ASN A 300 10.60 31.79 32.63
N HIS A 301 11.34 32.73 32.04
CA HIS A 301 12.80 32.84 32.00
C HIS A 301 13.08 34.33 32.25
N PRO A 302 14.22 34.78 32.85
CA PRO A 302 15.55 34.42 32.35
C PRO A 302 16.74 34.46 33.35
N ASN A 303 17.90 34.10 32.80
CA ASN A 303 19.24 34.70 32.96
C ASN A 303 20.13 34.47 34.20
N SER A 304 21.25 33.80 33.93
CA SER A 304 22.66 34.23 34.04
C SER A 304 23.17 35.04 35.26
N GLY A 305 24.34 34.62 35.76
CA GLY A 305 25.28 35.45 36.55
C GLY A 305 25.90 34.66 37.70
N GLU A 306 26.99 33.94 37.46
CA GLU A 306 28.36 34.32 37.85
C GLU A 306 28.66 34.41 39.37
N LYS A 307 29.60 33.53 39.76
CA LYS A 307 30.80 33.78 40.57
C LYS A 307 30.77 33.76 42.12
N HIS A 308 31.55 32.78 42.59
CA HIS A 308 32.63 32.85 43.57
C HIS A 308 32.38 32.54 45.06
N ASN A 309 33.14 31.50 45.45
CA ASN A 309 33.94 31.34 46.67
C ASN A 309 33.19 31.06 47.98
N THR A 310 33.42 29.87 48.55
CA THR A 310 34.43 29.68 49.63
C THR A 310 34.41 28.22 50.10
N SER A 311 35.56 27.55 49.98
CA SER A 311 35.90 26.41 50.84
C SER A 311 36.19 26.93 52.27
N PRO A 312 36.07 26.11 53.33
CA PRO A 312 37.21 25.26 53.69
C PRO A 312 36.87 23.89 54.32
N SER A 313 37.72 22.91 53.95
CA SER A 313 38.50 21.99 54.81
C SER A 313 37.85 21.05 55.85
N ALA A 314 38.36 19.81 55.82
CA ALA A 314 38.59 18.83 56.89
C ALA A 314 37.54 17.71 57.02
N LYS A 315 37.87 16.44 57.29
CA LYS A 315 39.12 15.68 57.48
C LYS A 315 38.71 14.19 57.52
N ALA A 316 39.68 13.33 57.19
CA ALA A 316 39.89 11.97 57.72
C ALA A 316 38.73 10.96 57.69
N SER A 317 38.85 9.93 56.84
CA SER A 317 39.40 8.61 57.18
C SER A 317 39.53 7.75 55.93
#